data_AF-A0A0N5B774-F1
#
_entry.id   AF-A0A0N5B774-F1
#
_cell.length_a   1.000
_cell.length_b   1.000
_cell.length_c   1.000
_cell.angle_alpha   90.00
_cell.angle_beta   90.00
_cell.angle_gamma   90.00
#
_symmetry.space_group_name_H-M   'P 1'
#
loop_
_entity.id
_entity.type
_entity.pdbx_description
1 polymer ?
#
loop_
_entity_poly.entity_id
_entity_poly.type
_entity_poly.pdbx_seq_one_letter_code
_entity_poly.pdbx_strand_id
1 'polypeptide(L)'
;MSDFKSNEKMKHKKYRTDGYKTPSKSLISISKHKKKFENSFYKKSKGVQKRETSDSDDNSQGNFSVEMILAYNPETKLYLVKWEKYCWSAVTWEPYENIKECREFLEYNRDRDKVLTRLRTTEYFRDLKPFLYPKNEDQYVNIFGAFSVELAIRSCDEDLPPIYVVNWVDHEIPPEFSYVPSIIIKPKFAEDININSQVEPCTNCVAEKETDYCEQYKEHFLKNHINFNVKEVRMSCTEKCNCARTPCPTRVADSGRVRKLIIAKTIDKGWGLFAGDNIKAGEFICEYAGELISRNQAVSRKNDYIFDMDYMCGHESDHSGNAKFAIDAYKYGNEGRFANHSCNPNARAISIYSQFKCEDYHKIGFFAKQNIQFGDEITIDYFGAEVENNTDRFSMVPCNCGAENCRKYIPIMNSLTKKKVNGSRDDTPEAEQVTLNKLGIVEYNEMFAPEKFYRSQKLSKLLKRDRGDSVSTKDKSNTSSSDKSSERSSSHNSDNVKGQINIMNILKHK
;
A
#
# COMPACT_ATOMS: atom_id res chain seq x y z
N MET A 1 49.12 -49.64 -3.21
CA MET A 1 49.13 -51.10 -3.35
C MET A 1 48.29 -51.70 -2.25
N SER A 2 47.38 -52.61 -2.64
CA SER A 2 46.65 -53.63 -1.85
C SER A 2 45.72 -53.21 -0.70
N ASP A 3 44.42 -53.17 -1.05
CA ASP A 3 43.25 -53.84 -0.45
C ASP A 3 43.31 -54.42 0.97
N PHE A 4 42.23 -54.24 1.76
CA PHE A 4 41.28 -55.32 2.12
C PHE A 4 39.99 -54.80 2.81
N LYS A 5 38.86 -55.45 2.49
CA LYS A 5 37.47 -55.22 2.92
C LYS A 5 37.20 -55.63 4.38
N SER A 6 36.22 -54.97 5.05
CA SER A 6 34.97 -55.61 5.55
C SER A 6 34.10 -54.72 6.46
N ASN A 7 32.78 -54.87 6.30
CA ASN A 7 31.64 -54.32 7.07
C ASN A 7 31.68 -54.57 8.60
N GLU A 8 31.13 -53.64 9.41
CA GLU A 8 29.93 -53.89 10.27
C GLU A 8 29.41 -52.64 11.05
N LYS A 9 28.09 -52.44 10.96
CA LYS A 9 27.08 -52.00 11.95
C LYS A 9 27.36 -50.90 13.01
N MET A 10 26.56 -49.83 12.87
CA MET A 10 25.72 -49.12 13.87
C MET A 10 26.08 -49.16 15.38
N LYS A 11 26.18 -47.96 15.99
CA LYS A 11 25.46 -47.61 17.23
C LYS A 11 25.37 -46.10 17.46
N HIS A 12 24.14 -45.65 17.72
CA HIS A 12 23.68 -44.29 17.99
C HIS A 12 24.31 -43.63 19.23
N LYS A 13 24.50 -42.31 19.18
CA LYS A 13 24.50 -41.43 20.36
C LYS A 13 23.37 -40.41 20.23
N LYS A 14 22.47 -40.45 21.22
CA LYS A 14 21.31 -39.57 21.43
C LYS A 14 21.76 -38.17 21.85
N TYR A 15 21.13 -37.13 21.31
CA TYR A 15 20.93 -35.87 22.00
C TYR A 15 19.45 -35.45 21.92
N ARG A 16 18.99 -34.89 23.04
CA ARG A 16 17.60 -34.66 23.46
C ARG A 16 16.81 -33.76 22.52
N THR A 17 15.56 -34.17 22.27
CA THR A 17 14.47 -33.37 21.73
C THR A 17 13.67 -32.79 22.90
N ASP A 18 13.60 -31.46 23.00
CA ASP A 18 12.55 -30.78 23.77
C ASP A 18 11.36 -30.51 22.86
N GLY A 19 10.19 -30.97 23.31
CA GLY A 19 8.96 -30.99 22.53
C GLY A 19 8.19 -29.68 22.60
N TYR A 20 7.65 -29.27 21.46
CA TYR A 20 6.44 -28.46 21.41
C TYR A 20 5.37 -29.21 20.62
N LYS A 21 4.26 -29.47 21.32
CA LYS A 21 3.06 -30.14 20.80
C LYS A 21 2.38 -29.25 19.76
N THR A 22 2.19 -29.80 18.56
CA THR A 22 1.25 -29.32 17.55
C THR A 22 -0.20 -29.68 17.92
N PRO A 23 -1.18 -28.78 17.75
CA PRO A 23 -2.56 -29.19 17.59
C PRO A 23 -2.88 -29.35 16.09
N SER A 24 -3.19 -30.59 15.73
CA SER A 24 -3.89 -30.98 14.51
C SER A 24 -5.21 -30.21 14.38
N LYS A 25 -5.41 -29.51 13.26
CA LYS A 25 -6.74 -29.19 12.74
C LYS A 25 -6.78 -29.44 11.24
N SER A 26 -7.78 -30.23 10.88
CA SER A 26 -8.16 -30.74 9.56
C SER A 26 -8.40 -29.64 8.52
N LEU A 27 -7.84 -29.87 7.34
CA LEU A 27 -8.05 -29.14 6.10
C LEU A 27 -9.50 -29.25 5.61
N ILE A 28 -10.14 -28.11 5.35
CA ILE A 28 -11.38 -28.02 4.58
C ILE A 28 -11.06 -27.28 3.28
N SER A 29 -11.50 -27.87 2.18
CA SER A 29 -11.29 -27.51 0.79
C SER A 29 -11.73 -26.09 0.41
N ILE A 30 -10.83 -25.34 -0.23
CA ILE A 30 -11.15 -24.08 -0.92
C ILE A 30 -11.48 -24.44 -2.37
N SER A 31 -12.76 -24.64 -2.64
CA SER A 31 -13.29 -24.81 -4.00
C SER A 31 -14.54 -23.95 -4.22
N LYS A 32 -14.41 -22.62 -4.13
CA LYS A 32 -15.45 -21.67 -4.60
C LYS A 32 -14.86 -20.33 -5.09
N HIS A 33 -14.02 -20.38 -6.12
CA HIS A 33 -13.72 -19.20 -6.96
C HIS A 33 -14.20 -19.44 -8.41
N LYS A 34 -15.52 -19.33 -8.59
CA LYS A 34 -16.16 -19.04 -9.89
C LYS A 34 -17.57 -18.53 -9.58
N LYS A 35 -17.89 -17.33 -10.08
CA LYS A 35 -19.08 -16.48 -9.80
C LYS A 35 -19.00 -15.60 -8.54
N LYS A 36 -18.20 -14.53 -8.62
CA LYS A 36 -18.40 -13.29 -7.85
C LYS A 36 -17.56 -12.13 -8.43
N PHE A 37 -17.70 -11.91 -9.72
CA PHE A 37 -17.50 -10.59 -10.33
C PHE A 37 -18.83 -10.32 -11.02
N GLU A 38 -19.43 -9.16 -10.75
CA GLU A 38 -20.87 -8.82 -10.85
C GLU A 38 -21.66 -9.18 -9.57
N ASN A 39 -22.15 -8.14 -8.88
CA ASN A 39 -22.93 -8.12 -7.63
C ASN A 39 -22.17 -8.16 -6.29
N SER A 40 -21.32 -7.15 -6.02
CA SER A 40 -20.98 -6.76 -4.64
C SER A 40 -21.40 -5.31 -4.33
N PHE A 41 -22.69 -5.03 -4.45
CA PHE A 41 -23.36 -4.06 -3.58
C PHE A 41 -24.29 -4.87 -2.67
N TYR A 42 -24.28 -4.56 -1.37
CA TYR A 42 -25.07 -5.13 -0.27
C TYR A 42 -24.58 -6.43 0.44
N LYS A 43 -23.96 -6.20 1.61
CA LYS A 43 -24.02 -6.92 2.91
C LYS A 43 -23.83 -8.46 2.97
N LYS A 44 -22.89 -8.91 3.81
CA LYS A 44 -23.14 -9.39 5.20
C LYS A 44 -21.86 -9.94 5.84
N SER A 45 -21.42 -9.26 6.91
CA SER A 45 -20.61 -9.81 8.00
C SER A 45 -21.37 -10.94 8.70
N LYS A 46 -20.69 -12.05 8.98
CA LYS A 46 -21.26 -13.18 9.75
C LYS A 46 -21.15 -12.87 11.24
N GLY A 47 -22.28 -12.99 11.92
CA GLY A 47 -22.47 -12.64 13.32
C GLY A 47 -21.92 -13.66 14.32
N VAL A 48 -21.52 -13.10 15.46
CA VAL A 48 -21.55 -13.77 16.76
C VAL A 48 -22.98 -13.64 17.30
N GLN A 49 -23.54 -14.74 17.82
CA GLN A 49 -24.91 -14.86 18.30
C GLN A 49 -25.27 -13.77 19.31
N LYS A 50 -26.35 -13.02 19.05
CA LYS A 50 -27.00 -12.12 20.01
C LYS A 50 -28.34 -12.74 20.37
N ARG A 51 -28.57 -12.99 21.67
CA ARG A 51 -29.90 -13.21 22.22
C ARG A 51 -30.68 -11.89 22.09
N GLU A 52 -31.86 -11.97 21.51
CA GLU A 52 -32.80 -10.87 21.43
C GLU A 52 -33.44 -10.64 22.80
N THR A 53 -33.31 -9.43 23.33
CA THR A 53 -34.22 -8.88 24.32
C THR A 53 -34.57 -7.46 23.90
N SER A 54 -35.88 -7.22 23.90
CA SER A 54 -36.65 -6.07 23.46
C SER A 54 -36.15 -4.71 23.94
N ASP A 55 -36.38 -3.71 23.08
CA ASP A 55 -36.19 -2.28 23.31
C ASP A 55 -36.89 -1.79 24.59
N SER A 56 -36.10 -1.11 25.42
CA SER A 56 -36.55 -0.07 26.35
C SER A 56 -35.37 0.87 26.59
N ASP A 57 -35.63 2.16 26.51
CA ASP A 57 -34.68 3.27 26.67
C ASP A 57 -33.72 3.12 27.87
N ASP A 58 -32.56 3.78 27.72
CA ASP A 58 -31.68 4.34 28.76
C ASP A 58 -30.24 3.76 28.86
N ASN A 59 -29.25 4.67 28.82
CA ASN A 59 -27.79 4.48 29.03
C ASN A 59 -26.93 3.68 28.02
N SER A 60 -26.81 4.12 26.76
CA SER A 60 -25.65 3.71 25.94
C SER A 60 -24.44 4.63 26.19
N GLN A 61 -23.51 4.17 27.03
CA GLN A 61 -22.10 4.56 26.91
C GLN A 61 -21.69 4.34 25.44
N GLY A 62 -21.39 5.42 24.73
CA GLY A 62 -21.10 5.37 23.29
C GLY A 62 -19.80 4.63 23.04
N ASN A 63 -19.87 3.35 22.68
CA ASN A 63 -18.71 2.60 22.21
C ASN A 63 -18.41 3.03 20.76
N PHE A 64 -17.22 3.59 20.53
CA PHE A 64 -16.71 3.96 19.22
C PHE A 64 -15.64 2.97 18.78
N SER A 65 -15.56 2.69 17.48
CA SER A 65 -14.54 1.82 16.90
C SER A 65 -13.37 2.63 16.36
N VAL A 66 -12.15 2.17 16.65
CA VAL A 66 -10.93 2.70 16.04
C VAL A 66 -10.79 2.15 14.63
N GLU A 67 -10.50 3.03 13.67
CA GLU A 67 -10.09 2.65 12.31
C GLU A 67 -8.57 2.64 12.19
N MET A 68 -7.89 3.59 12.84
CA MET A 68 -6.43 3.64 12.88
C MET A 68 -5.89 4.52 13.99
N ILE A 69 -4.70 4.19 14.49
CA ILE A 69 -3.91 5.06 15.38
C ILE A 69 -2.80 5.69 14.55
N LEU A 70 -2.89 7.00 14.36
CA LEU A 70 -2.07 7.77 13.44
C LEU A 70 -0.72 8.15 14.04
N ALA A 71 -0.68 8.49 15.33
CA ALA A 71 0.54 8.92 15.99
C ALA A 71 0.46 8.77 17.52
N TYR A 72 1.61 8.67 18.18
CA TYR A 72 1.73 8.83 19.63
C TYR A 72 2.53 10.09 19.94
N ASN A 73 1.99 10.94 20.84
CA ASN A 73 2.69 12.11 21.35
C ASN A 73 3.30 11.77 22.72
N PRO A 74 4.65 11.65 22.84
CA PRO A 74 5.30 11.32 24.09
C PRO A 74 5.23 12.44 25.14
N GLU A 75 5.04 13.70 24.73
CA GLU A 75 4.96 14.85 25.63
C GLU A 75 3.64 14.85 26.41
N THR A 76 2.53 14.56 25.72
CA THR A 76 1.18 14.53 26.31
C THR A 76 0.71 13.14 26.71
N LYS A 77 1.41 12.09 26.26
CA LYS A 77 1.03 10.67 26.40
C LYS A 77 -0.32 10.33 25.76
N LEU A 78 -0.69 11.05 24.71
CA LEU A 78 -1.92 10.83 23.96
C LEU A 78 -1.65 10.17 22.61
N TYR A 79 -2.65 9.48 22.08
CA TYR A 79 -2.65 8.85 20.77
C TYR A 79 -3.59 9.61 19.83
N LEU A 80 -3.17 9.88 18.61
CA LEU A 80 -4.00 10.49 17.59
C LEU A 80 -4.82 9.39 16.90
N VAL A 81 -6.13 9.44 17.03
CA VAL A 81 -7.03 8.34 16.64
C VAL A 81 -7.95 8.76 15.49
N LYS A 82 -7.96 7.95 14.44
CA LYS A 82 -8.96 7.97 13.37
C LYS A 82 -10.06 6.98 13.72
N TRP A 83 -11.30 7.47 13.77
CA TRP A 83 -12.48 6.68 14.12
C TRP A 83 -13.18 6.11 12.90
N GLU A 84 -13.66 4.87 13.02
CA GLU A 84 -14.39 4.15 11.97
C GLU A 84 -15.67 4.90 11.60
N LYS A 85 -15.94 5.05 10.30
CA LYS A 85 -17.13 5.72 9.73
C LYS A 85 -17.20 7.24 9.91
N TYR A 86 -16.24 7.85 10.58
CA TYR A 86 -16.14 9.31 10.69
C TYR A 86 -15.13 9.86 9.68
N CYS A 87 -15.26 11.13 9.30
CA CYS A 87 -14.31 11.79 8.39
C CYS A 87 -13.02 12.22 9.11
N TRP A 88 -12.00 12.64 8.35
CA TRP A 88 -10.69 13.06 8.89
C TRP A 88 -10.77 14.24 9.87
N SER A 89 -11.81 15.08 9.78
CA SER A 89 -12.04 16.18 10.73
C SER A 89 -12.47 15.71 12.12
N ALA A 90 -12.90 14.45 12.27
CA ALA A 90 -13.29 13.86 13.55
C ALA A 90 -12.13 13.18 14.29
N VAL A 91 -10.90 13.29 13.79
CA VAL A 91 -9.70 12.75 14.45
C VAL A 91 -9.50 13.45 15.80
N THR A 92 -9.19 12.68 16.84
CA THR A 92 -8.98 13.21 18.21
C THR A 92 -7.74 12.63 18.86
N TRP A 93 -7.20 13.35 19.85
CA TRP A 93 -6.16 12.84 20.74
C TRP A 93 -6.81 12.12 21.93
N GLU A 94 -6.47 10.85 22.12
CA GLU A 94 -7.06 9.97 23.13
C GLU A 94 -6.01 9.42 24.11
N PRO A 95 -6.34 9.33 25.41
CA PRO A 95 -5.50 8.63 26.37
C PRO A 95 -5.51 7.11 26.10
N TYR A 96 -4.48 6.42 26.58
CA TYR A 96 -4.34 4.96 26.41
C TYR A 96 -5.57 4.19 26.91
N GLU A 97 -6.17 4.64 28.01
CA GLU A 97 -7.31 3.99 28.65
C GLU A 97 -8.52 3.85 27.71
N ASN A 98 -8.69 4.77 26.76
CA ASN A 98 -9.80 4.76 25.80
C ASN A 98 -9.59 3.74 24.66
N ILE A 99 -8.33 3.35 24.39
CA ILE A 99 -7.95 2.52 23.24
C ILE A 99 -7.16 1.27 23.63
N LYS A 100 -7.01 0.97 24.92
CA LYS A 100 -6.22 -0.17 25.44
C LYS A 100 -6.66 -1.54 24.91
N GLU A 101 -7.92 -1.68 24.52
CA GLU A 101 -8.46 -2.90 23.94
C GLU A 101 -8.22 -2.99 22.41
N CYS A 102 -7.81 -1.90 21.77
CA CYS A 102 -7.47 -1.80 20.35
C CYS A 102 -6.02 -2.26 20.08
N ARG A 103 -5.68 -3.46 20.56
CA ARG A 103 -4.29 -3.95 20.61
C ARG A 103 -3.60 -4.02 19.26
N GLU A 104 -4.30 -4.46 18.22
CA GLU A 104 -3.76 -4.56 16.86
C GLU A 104 -3.33 -3.18 16.33
N PHE A 105 -4.18 -2.15 16.48
CA PHE A 105 -3.86 -0.79 16.03
C PHE A 105 -2.72 -0.17 16.84
N LEU A 106 -2.64 -0.47 18.15
CA LEU A 106 -1.55 -0.05 19.01
C LEU A 106 -0.22 -0.71 18.60
N GLU A 107 -0.25 -1.99 18.25
CA GLU A 107 0.91 -2.73 17.77
C GLU A 107 1.36 -2.22 16.40
N TYR A 108 0.43 -2.01 15.47
CA TYR A 108 0.71 -1.41 14.17
C TYR A 108 1.38 -0.03 14.30
N ASN A 109 0.82 0.86 15.13
CA ASN A 109 1.39 2.18 15.36
C ASN A 109 2.79 2.11 15.99
N ARG A 110 2.99 1.21 16.97
CA ARG A 110 4.30 0.99 17.58
C ARG A 110 5.34 0.47 16.58
N ASP A 111 4.95 -0.46 15.73
CA ASP A 111 5.87 -1.01 14.72
C ASP A 111 6.19 0.00 13.63
N ARG A 112 5.21 0.82 13.23
CA ARG A 112 5.42 1.99 12.38
C ARG A 112 6.43 2.95 13.00
N ASP A 113 6.26 3.33 14.26
CA ASP A 113 7.18 4.24 14.96
C ASP A 113 8.61 3.68 15.06
N LYS A 114 8.78 2.37 15.29
CA LYS A 114 10.10 1.73 15.26
C LYS A 114 10.75 1.84 13.88
N VAL A 115 10.00 1.53 12.83
CA VAL A 115 10.49 1.58 11.44
C VAL A 115 10.86 3.02 11.07
N LEU A 116 9.97 3.98 11.32
CA LEU A 116 10.23 5.39 11.02
C LEU A 116 11.40 5.93 11.85
N THR A 117 11.53 5.57 13.13
CA THR A 117 12.68 5.98 13.96
C THR A 117 14.00 5.51 13.37
N ARG A 118 14.07 4.27 12.88
CA ARG A 118 15.25 3.74 12.20
C ARG A 118 15.50 4.46 10.86
N LEU A 119 14.45 4.69 10.08
CA LEU A 119 14.52 5.35 8.76
C LEU A 119 15.17 6.74 8.82
N ARG A 120 14.90 7.50 9.88
CA ARG A 120 15.48 8.85 10.10
C ARG A 120 17.00 8.89 10.08
N THR A 121 17.65 7.79 10.44
CA THR A 121 19.11 7.75 10.56
C THR A 121 19.80 7.33 9.27
N THR A 122 19.02 6.98 8.24
CA THR A 122 19.53 6.53 6.94
C THR A 122 19.94 7.71 6.07
N GLU A 123 20.81 7.45 5.10
CA GLU A 123 21.43 8.48 4.25
C GLU A 123 20.41 9.41 3.56
N TYR A 124 19.29 8.86 3.09
CA TYR A 124 18.24 9.61 2.40
C TYR A 124 17.46 10.59 3.29
N PHE A 125 17.41 10.36 4.61
CA PHE A 125 16.51 11.10 5.51
C PHE A 125 17.20 11.77 6.70
N ARG A 126 18.49 11.49 6.95
CA ARG A 126 19.24 12.00 8.11
C ARG A 126 19.37 13.52 8.17
N ASP A 127 19.43 14.16 7.00
CA ASP A 127 19.63 15.60 6.87
C ASP A 127 18.28 16.37 6.79
N LEU A 128 17.16 15.66 6.85
CA LEU A 128 15.83 16.25 6.91
C LEU A 128 15.44 16.64 8.34
N LYS A 129 14.21 17.15 8.53
CA LYS A 129 13.60 17.36 9.87
C LYS A 129 12.46 16.38 10.15
N PRO A 130 12.74 15.07 10.35
CA PRO A 130 11.71 14.08 10.60
C PRO A 130 10.83 14.34 11.84
N PHE A 131 9.56 13.97 11.74
CA PHE A 131 8.60 13.98 12.84
C PHE A 131 7.77 12.69 12.86
N LEU A 132 7.34 12.23 14.04
CA LEU A 132 6.49 11.02 14.20
C LEU A 132 5.04 11.40 14.47
N TYR A 133 4.85 12.57 15.08
CA TYR A 133 3.56 13.11 15.47
C TYR A 133 3.49 14.58 15.03
N PRO A 134 2.29 15.09 14.74
CA PRO A 134 2.14 16.43 14.23
C PRO A 134 2.21 17.46 15.37
N LYS A 135 2.93 18.56 15.13
CA LYS A 135 3.05 19.73 16.02
C LYS A 135 2.42 21.00 15.43
N ASN A 136 2.11 20.99 14.13
CA ASN A 136 1.51 22.10 13.40
C ASN A 136 0.57 21.58 12.30
N GLU A 137 -0.19 22.48 11.67
CA GLU A 137 -1.17 22.18 10.62
C GLU A 137 -0.59 21.37 9.46
N ASP A 138 0.55 21.79 8.94
CA ASP A 138 1.15 21.15 7.77
C ASP A 138 1.54 19.70 8.05
N GLN A 139 2.01 19.41 9.26
CA GLN A 139 2.32 18.05 9.69
C GLN A 139 1.06 17.17 9.84
N TYR A 140 -0.11 17.74 10.18
CA TYR A 140 -1.37 17.00 10.16
C TYR A 140 -1.75 16.62 8.73
N VAL A 141 -1.62 17.55 7.77
CA VAL A 141 -1.90 17.28 6.36
C VAL A 141 -1.03 16.13 5.84
N ASN A 142 0.28 16.16 6.13
CA ASN A 142 1.20 15.09 5.74
C ASN A 142 0.80 13.73 6.33
N ILE A 143 0.45 13.69 7.62
CA ILE A 143 0.05 12.46 8.30
C ILE A 143 -1.26 11.93 7.70
N PHE A 144 -2.25 12.78 7.47
CA PHE A 144 -3.54 12.35 6.91
C PHE A 144 -3.40 11.84 5.48
N GLY A 145 -2.62 12.52 4.64
CA GLY A 145 -2.32 12.05 3.28
C GLY A 145 -1.54 10.74 3.26
N ALA A 146 -0.56 10.56 4.15
CA ALA A 146 0.14 9.29 4.29
C ALA A 146 -0.81 8.15 4.68
N PHE A 147 -1.62 8.37 5.72
CA PHE A 147 -2.52 7.34 6.23
C PHE A 147 -3.71 7.06 5.31
N SER A 148 -4.11 7.97 4.41
CA SER A 148 -5.12 7.64 3.40
C SER A 148 -4.64 6.53 2.46
N VAL A 149 -3.35 6.54 2.09
CA VAL A 149 -2.74 5.48 1.28
C VAL A 149 -2.53 4.20 2.11
N GLU A 150 -2.02 4.30 3.34
CA GLU A 150 -1.86 3.12 4.22
C GLU A 150 -3.21 2.41 4.46
N LEU A 151 -4.28 3.17 4.68
CA LEU A 151 -5.65 2.65 4.84
C LEU A 151 -6.18 1.99 3.55
N ALA A 152 -5.98 2.62 2.40
CA ALA A 152 -6.40 2.04 1.11
C ALA A 152 -5.72 0.68 0.87
N ILE A 153 -4.43 0.59 1.19
CA ILE A 153 -3.66 -0.66 1.08
C ILE A 153 -4.20 -1.73 2.04
N ARG A 154 -4.32 -1.41 3.34
CA ARG A 154 -4.80 -2.37 4.35
C ARG A 154 -6.22 -2.83 4.10
N SER A 155 -7.09 -1.95 3.60
CA SER A 155 -8.49 -2.28 3.31
C SER A 155 -8.65 -3.23 2.13
N CYS A 156 -7.66 -3.28 1.22
CA CYS A 156 -7.66 -4.21 0.11
C CYS A 156 -7.22 -5.62 0.52
N ASP A 157 -6.19 -5.72 1.38
CA ASP A 157 -5.68 -6.99 1.89
C ASP A 157 -4.94 -6.75 3.22
N GLU A 158 -5.55 -7.20 4.32
CA GLU A 158 -5.03 -7.02 5.68
C GLU A 158 -3.85 -7.96 6.00
N ASP A 159 -3.70 -9.06 5.23
CA ASP A 159 -2.66 -10.07 5.44
C ASP A 159 -1.33 -9.67 4.77
N LEU A 160 -1.34 -8.66 3.89
CA LEU A 160 -0.11 -8.16 3.26
C LEU A 160 0.82 -7.51 4.29
N PRO A 161 2.14 -7.71 4.15
CA PRO A 161 3.12 -6.96 4.92
C PRO A 161 2.86 -5.45 4.85
N PRO A 162 3.01 -4.72 5.98
CA PRO A 162 2.75 -3.29 6.05
C PRO A 162 3.53 -2.46 5.02
N ILE A 163 2.88 -1.43 4.51
CA ILE A 163 3.52 -0.31 3.84
C ILE A 163 3.32 0.92 4.70
N TYR A 164 4.41 1.59 5.04
CA TYR A 164 4.36 2.87 5.75
C TYR A 164 4.59 4.00 4.77
N VAL A 165 3.83 5.08 4.90
CA VAL A 165 3.93 6.25 4.01
C VAL A 165 4.42 7.44 4.81
N VAL A 166 5.37 8.20 4.27
CA VAL A 166 5.97 9.32 4.99
C VAL A 166 6.41 10.47 4.08
N ASN A 167 6.16 11.70 4.52
CA ASN A 167 6.71 12.91 3.91
C ASN A 167 7.37 13.80 4.97
N TRP A 168 8.69 13.91 4.89
CA TRP A 168 9.52 14.81 5.70
C TRP A 168 10.25 15.88 4.86
N VAL A 169 9.90 15.98 3.57
CA VAL A 169 10.53 16.89 2.61
C VAL A 169 9.69 18.16 2.46
N ASP A 170 8.39 18.00 2.21
CA ASP A 170 7.47 19.10 1.89
C ASP A 170 6.05 18.81 2.40
N HIS A 171 5.05 19.49 1.84
CA HIS A 171 3.63 19.38 2.20
C HIS A 171 2.78 18.68 1.14
N GLU A 172 3.43 18.06 0.14
CA GLU A 172 2.75 17.34 -0.92
C GLU A 172 2.15 16.04 -0.35
N ILE A 173 0.88 15.77 -0.65
CA ILE A 173 0.23 14.49 -0.32
C ILE A 173 0.53 13.47 -1.43
N PRO A 174 0.49 12.16 -1.13
CA PRO A 174 0.60 11.14 -2.17
C PRO A 174 -0.46 11.33 -3.26
N PRO A 175 -0.15 11.03 -4.53
CA PRO A 175 -1.13 11.08 -5.61
C PRO A 175 -2.36 10.23 -5.29
N GLU A 176 -3.54 10.68 -5.69
CA GLU A 176 -4.77 9.90 -5.54
C GLU A 176 -4.81 8.76 -6.56
N PHE A 177 -5.01 7.53 -6.08
CA PHE A 177 -5.21 6.34 -6.91
C PHE A 177 -5.97 5.27 -6.12
N SER A 178 -6.56 4.30 -6.83
CA SER A 178 -7.17 3.12 -6.22
C SER A 178 -6.14 2.00 -6.11
N TYR A 179 -5.88 1.52 -4.89
CA TYR A 179 -4.96 0.40 -4.70
C TYR A 179 -5.54 -0.90 -5.27
N VAL A 180 -4.77 -1.61 -6.09
CA VAL A 180 -5.13 -2.94 -6.61
C VAL A 180 -3.94 -3.89 -6.50
N PRO A 181 -4.07 -5.08 -5.88
CA PRO A 181 -2.92 -5.96 -5.62
C PRO A 181 -2.42 -6.70 -6.86
N SER A 182 -3.18 -6.68 -7.97
CA SER A 182 -2.87 -7.40 -9.20
C SER A 182 -3.50 -6.71 -10.41
N ILE A 183 -3.01 -7.06 -11.62
CA ILE A 183 -3.51 -6.50 -12.89
C ILE A 183 -5.03 -6.66 -13.03
N ILE A 184 -5.71 -5.55 -13.36
CA ILE A 184 -7.12 -5.54 -13.74
C ILE A 184 -7.24 -5.85 -15.24
N ILE A 185 -7.95 -6.92 -15.57
CA ILE A 185 -8.24 -7.31 -16.96
C ILE A 185 -9.71 -7.01 -17.26
N LYS A 186 -9.96 -6.03 -18.13
CA LYS A 186 -11.32 -5.72 -18.62
C LYS A 186 -11.83 -6.81 -19.58
N PRO A 187 -13.15 -7.01 -19.74
CA PRO A 187 -13.72 -8.07 -20.58
C PRO A 187 -13.16 -8.12 -22.01
N LYS A 188 -13.00 -6.96 -22.67
CA LYS A 188 -12.37 -6.88 -24.01
C LYS A 188 -10.99 -7.55 -24.05
N PHE A 189 -10.12 -7.21 -23.10
CA PHE A 189 -8.77 -7.78 -23.06
C PHE A 189 -8.73 -9.23 -22.57
N ALA A 190 -9.73 -9.66 -21.78
CA ALA A 190 -9.88 -11.06 -21.43
C ALA A 190 -10.16 -11.95 -22.66
N GLU A 191 -10.91 -11.41 -23.64
CA GLU A 191 -11.11 -12.05 -24.94
C GLU A 191 -9.83 -12.04 -25.78
N ASP A 192 -9.12 -10.91 -25.85
CA ASP A 192 -7.86 -10.78 -26.61
C ASP A 192 -6.74 -11.71 -26.10
N ILE A 193 -6.66 -11.91 -24.77
CA ILE A 193 -5.76 -12.87 -24.12
C ILE A 193 -6.26 -14.31 -24.29
N ASN A 194 -7.56 -14.48 -24.55
CA ASN A 194 -8.26 -15.75 -24.50
C ASN A 194 -8.02 -16.46 -23.15
N ILE A 195 -8.44 -15.82 -22.05
CA ILE A 195 -8.20 -16.31 -20.67
C ILE A 195 -8.75 -17.73 -20.40
N ASN A 196 -9.67 -18.21 -21.24
CA ASN A 196 -10.24 -19.55 -21.19
C ASN A 196 -9.32 -20.61 -21.80
N SER A 197 -8.42 -20.22 -22.72
CA SER A 197 -7.39 -21.07 -23.30
C SER A 197 -6.16 -21.07 -22.39
N GLN A 198 -6.09 -22.07 -21.51
CA GLN A 198 -5.02 -22.19 -20.52
C GLN A 198 -4.02 -23.29 -20.90
N VAL A 199 -2.76 -23.09 -20.52
CA VAL A 199 -1.73 -24.13 -20.50
C VAL A 199 -2.20 -25.25 -19.56
N GLU A 200 -2.00 -26.50 -19.96
CA GLU A 200 -2.32 -27.64 -19.12
C GLU A 200 -1.63 -27.52 -17.76
N PRO A 201 -2.34 -27.72 -16.62
CA PRO A 201 -1.73 -27.60 -15.31
C PRO A 201 -0.56 -28.56 -15.14
N CYS A 202 0.53 -28.08 -14.51
CA CYS A 202 1.70 -28.89 -14.26
C CYS A 202 1.34 -30.12 -13.41
N THR A 203 1.82 -31.31 -13.78
CA THR A 203 1.46 -32.58 -13.13
C THR A 203 2.32 -32.95 -11.93
N ASN A 204 3.57 -32.49 -11.86
CA ASN A 204 4.48 -32.71 -10.73
C ASN A 204 5.63 -31.70 -10.72
N CYS A 205 5.38 -30.48 -10.24
CA CYS A 205 6.44 -29.48 -10.14
C CYS A 205 7.40 -29.83 -8.99
N VAL A 206 8.69 -29.97 -9.31
CA VAL A 206 9.76 -30.34 -8.37
C VAL A 206 10.59 -29.15 -7.89
N ALA A 207 10.23 -27.92 -8.25
CA ALA A 207 10.90 -26.69 -7.84
C ALA A 207 11.10 -26.63 -6.32
N GLU A 208 12.31 -26.31 -5.88
CA GLU A 208 12.70 -26.23 -4.47
C GLU A 208 12.87 -24.80 -3.97
N LYS A 209 13.27 -23.91 -4.88
CA LYS A 209 13.56 -22.50 -4.62
C LYS A 209 12.66 -21.61 -5.47
N GLU A 210 12.50 -20.38 -4.98
CA GLU A 210 11.77 -19.32 -5.67
C GLU A 210 12.40 -18.91 -7.02
N THR A 211 13.69 -19.22 -7.18
CA THR A 211 14.45 -19.01 -8.41
C THR A 211 14.28 -20.13 -9.45
N ASP A 212 13.65 -21.24 -9.09
CA ASP A 212 13.48 -22.38 -9.98
C ASP A 212 12.31 -22.15 -10.95
N TYR A 213 12.28 -22.94 -12.03
CA TYR A 213 11.21 -22.95 -13.02
C TYR A 213 10.24 -24.10 -12.80
N CYS A 214 8.98 -23.89 -13.19
CA CYS A 214 8.12 -25.00 -13.56
C CYS A 214 8.56 -25.54 -14.93
N GLU A 215 9.22 -26.71 -14.97
CA GLU A 215 9.78 -27.23 -16.22
C GLU A 215 8.71 -27.48 -17.31
N GLN A 216 7.51 -27.92 -16.94
CA GLN A 216 6.42 -28.13 -17.91
C GLN A 216 5.93 -26.80 -18.54
N TYR A 217 5.86 -25.73 -17.74
CA TYR A 217 5.49 -24.41 -18.27
C TYR A 217 6.63 -23.84 -19.09
N LYS A 218 7.87 -23.98 -18.63
CA LYS A 218 9.07 -23.59 -19.38
C LYS A 218 9.12 -24.28 -20.74
N GLU A 219 8.91 -25.60 -20.81
CA GLU A 219 8.84 -26.33 -22.08
C GLU A 219 7.72 -25.84 -22.99
N HIS A 220 6.54 -25.52 -22.43
CA HIS A 220 5.44 -24.97 -23.20
C HIS A 220 5.83 -23.64 -23.85
N PHE A 221 6.31 -22.68 -23.06
CA PHE A 221 6.66 -21.35 -23.57
C PHE A 221 7.91 -21.37 -24.47
N LEU A 222 8.88 -22.27 -24.22
CA LEU A 222 10.01 -22.51 -25.14
C LEU A 222 9.55 -22.92 -26.54
N LYS A 223 8.53 -23.79 -26.63
CA LYS A 223 7.96 -24.23 -27.91
C LYS A 223 7.12 -23.14 -28.60
N ASN A 224 6.66 -22.17 -27.82
CA ASN A 224 5.82 -21.05 -28.25
C ASN A 224 6.65 -19.75 -28.20
N HIS A 225 7.83 -19.79 -28.81
CA HIS A 225 8.68 -18.65 -29.13
C HIS A 225 9.17 -17.75 -27.97
N ILE A 226 9.03 -18.15 -26.70
CA ILE A 226 9.68 -17.43 -25.59
C ILE A 226 11.14 -17.89 -25.46
N ASN A 227 12.11 -17.01 -25.79
CA ASN A 227 13.54 -17.33 -25.66
C ASN A 227 14.16 -16.80 -24.36
N PHE A 228 14.30 -17.70 -23.39
CA PHE A 228 14.86 -17.46 -22.05
C PHE A 228 16.33 -17.02 -22.06
N ASN A 229 17.05 -17.19 -23.18
CA ASN A 229 18.43 -16.77 -23.30
C ASN A 229 18.58 -15.28 -23.63
N VAL A 230 17.49 -14.61 -24.05
CA VAL A 230 17.51 -13.19 -24.43
C VAL A 230 17.22 -12.29 -23.22
N LYS A 231 16.18 -12.61 -22.45
CA LYS A 231 15.76 -11.85 -21.28
C LYS A 231 15.28 -12.82 -20.20
N GLU A 232 15.63 -12.55 -18.95
CA GLU A 232 15.19 -13.39 -17.83
C GLU A 232 13.66 -13.33 -17.71
N VAL A 233 13.04 -14.48 -17.53
CA VAL A 233 11.62 -14.65 -17.24
C VAL A 233 11.43 -15.58 -16.06
N ARG A 234 10.22 -15.62 -15.49
CA ARG A 234 9.79 -16.62 -14.51
C ARG A 234 8.58 -17.40 -15.03
N MET A 235 8.52 -18.67 -14.64
CA MET A 235 7.42 -19.59 -14.98
C MET A 235 6.72 -20.00 -13.70
N SER A 236 5.60 -19.35 -13.40
CA SER A 236 4.82 -19.58 -12.20
C SER A 236 3.85 -20.73 -12.40
N CYS A 237 3.82 -21.69 -11.47
CA CYS A 237 2.69 -22.60 -11.34
C CYS A 237 1.42 -21.86 -10.93
N THR A 238 0.31 -22.60 -10.88
CA THR A 238 -0.97 -22.13 -10.34
C THR A 238 -1.51 -23.10 -9.29
N GLU A 239 -2.61 -22.73 -8.64
CA GLU A 239 -3.36 -23.62 -7.73
C GLU A 239 -3.90 -24.88 -8.40
N LYS A 240 -4.05 -24.87 -9.73
CA LYS A 240 -4.49 -26.04 -10.49
C LYS A 240 -3.36 -27.04 -10.74
N CYS A 241 -2.10 -26.63 -10.53
CA CYS A 241 -0.95 -27.50 -10.73
C CYS A 241 -0.82 -28.49 -9.56
N ASN A 242 -0.52 -29.74 -9.87
CA ASN A 242 -0.20 -30.78 -8.91
C ASN A 242 1.29 -30.69 -8.55
N CYS A 243 1.64 -29.77 -7.65
CA CYS A 243 3.03 -29.53 -7.27
C CYS A 243 3.46 -30.46 -6.11
N ALA A 244 4.74 -30.82 -6.05
CA ALA A 244 5.27 -31.63 -4.94
C ALA A 244 5.28 -30.85 -3.60
N ARG A 245 5.30 -29.51 -3.66
CA ARG A 245 5.29 -28.60 -2.51
C ARG A 245 4.08 -27.68 -2.58
N THR A 246 3.50 -27.38 -1.41
CA THR A 246 2.34 -26.48 -1.26
C THR A 246 2.62 -25.42 -0.18
N PRO A 247 2.69 -24.13 -0.52
CA PRO A 247 2.63 -23.59 -1.88
C PRO A 247 3.85 -24.02 -2.72
N CYS A 248 3.68 -24.01 -4.05
CA CYS A 248 4.79 -24.29 -4.97
C CYS A 248 5.77 -23.11 -4.95
N PRO A 249 7.10 -23.33 -4.81
CA PRO A 249 8.08 -22.24 -4.75
C PRO A 249 8.06 -21.29 -5.95
N THR A 250 7.57 -21.74 -7.12
CA THR A 250 7.45 -20.90 -8.32
C THR A 250 6.34 -19.84 -8.24
N ARG A 251 5.40 -19.98 -7.28
CA ARG A 251 4.22 -19.12 -7.11
C ARG A 251 4.55 -17.84 -6.32
N VAL A 252 5.71 -17.24 -6.57
CA VAL A 252 6.22 -16.09 -5.80
C VAL A 252 5.30 -14.87 -5.85
N ALA A 253 4.62 -14.65 -6.97
CA ALA A 253 3.74 -13.49 -7.16
C ALA A 253 2.32 -13.69 -6.59
N ASP A 254 1.95 -14.93 -6.22
CA ASP A 254 0.60 -15.21 -5.73
C ASP A 254 0.38 -14.70 -4.29
N SER A 255 1.46 -14.51 -3.53
CA SER A 255 1.41 -14.01 -2.16
C SER A 255 1.45 -12.47 -2.06
N GLY A 256 1.46 -11.75 -3.18
CA GLY A 256 1.68 -10.30 -3.18
C GLY A 256 3.06 -9.94 -2.64
N ARG A 257 3.22 -8.74 -2.07
CA ARG A 257 4.50 -8.35 -1.45
C ARG A 257 4.82 -9.27 -0.27
N VAL A 258 6.11 -9.57 -0.10
CA VAL A 258 6.58 -10.49 0.96
C VAL A 258 7.39 -9.80 2.07
N ARG A 259 7.66 -8.50 1.91
CA ARG A 259 8.43 -7.67 2.85
C ARG A 259 7.70 -6.37 3.17
N LYS A 260 8.00 -5.79 4.34
CA LYS A 260 7.59 -4.43 4.64
C LYS A 260 8.27 -3.49 3.66
N LEU A 261 7.51 -2.51 3.18
CA LEU A 261 8.01 -1.47 2.29
C LEU A 261 7.65 -0.10 2.86
N ILE A 262 8.30 0.94 2.36
CA ILE A 262 8.05 2.32 2.75
C ILE A 262 7.85 3.13 1.47
N ILE A 263 6.80 3.95 1.41
CA ILE A 263 6.64 4.96 0.37
C ILE A 263 7.04 6.30 0.99
N ALA A 264 8.06 6.95 0.46
CA ALA A 264 8.57 8.18 1.02
C ALA A 264 8.76 9.26 -0.04
N LYS A 265 8.46 10.50 0.33
CA LYS A 265 8.78 11.66 -0.51
C LYS A 265 10.29 11.84 -0.57
N THR A 266 10.83 11.91 -1.79
CA THR A 266 12.22 12.22 -2.08
C THR A 266 12.38 13.71 -2.37
N ILE A 267 13.61 14.21 -2.32
CA ILE A 267 13.92 15.63 -2.55
C ILE A 267 13.72 16.02 -4.02
N ASP A 268 14.02 15.13 -4.97
CA ASP A 268 14.22 15.47 -6.38
C ASP A 268 13.58 14.51 -7.40
N LYS A 269 12.92 13.44 -6.93
CA LYS A 269 12.27 12.41 -7.77
C LYS A 269 10.80 12.17 -7.45
N GLY A 270 10.19 13.01 -6.61
CA GLY A 270 8.82 12.80 -6.15
C GLY A 270 8.72 11.66 -5.14
N TRP A 271 7.66 10.85 -5.19
CA TRP A 271 7.44 9.73 -4.27
C TRP A 271 8.23 8.49 -4.70
N GLY A 272 9.00 7.90 -3.78
CA GLY A 272 9.81 6.71 -4.02
C GLY A 272 9.41 5.53 -3.16
N LEU A 273 9.76 4.32 -3.62
CA LEU A 273 9.61 3.06 -2.89
C LEU A 273 10.94 2.71 -2.20
N PHE A 274 10.87 2.34 -0.92
CA PHE A 274 12.02 2.05 -0.07
C PHE A 274 11.84 0.72 0.66
N ALA A 275 12.95 0.06 0.97
CA ALA A 275 12.93 -1.19 1.70
C ALA A 275 12.60 -0.97 3.19
N GLY A 276 11.51 -1.57 3.68
CA GLY A 276 11.11 -1.55 5.09
C GLY A 276 11.72 -2.70 5.92
N ASP A 277 12.38 -3.65 5.26
CA ASP A 277 13.17 -4.75 5.81
C ASP A 277 14.39 -5.01 4.89
N ASN A 278 15.35 -5.81 5.33
CA ASN A 278 16.42 -6.28 4.44
C ASN A 278 15.85 -7.27 3.41
N ILE A 279 16.19 -7.10 2.13
CA ILE A 279 15.75 -7.94 1.01
C ILE A 279 16.97 -8.62 0.40
N LYS A 280 16.92 -9.94 0.19
CA LYS A 280 18.06 -10.69 -0.35
C LYS A 280 18.11 -10.60 -1.87
N ALA A 281 19.32 -10.72 -2.42
CA ALA A 281 19.50 -10.85 -3.87
C ALA A 281 18.64 -12.01 -4.44
N GLY A 282 17.91 -11.74 -5.53
CA GLY A 282 17.01 -12.68 -6.19
C GLY A 282 15.61 -12.79 -5.59
N GLU A 283 15.36 -12.19 -4.43
CA GLU A 283 14.07 -12.24 -3.74
C GLU A 283 13.01 -11.39 -4.47
N PHE A 284 11.77 -11.88 -4.49
CA PHE A 284 10.62 -11.15 -5.01
C PHE A 284 10.26 -9.98 -4.09
N ILE A 285 9.95 -8.82 -4.67
CA ILE A 285 9.59 -7.60 -3.94
C ILE A 285 8.09 -7.37 -4.02
N CYS A 286 7.58 -7.12 -5.23
CA CYS A 286 6.17 -6.89 -5.53
C CYS A 286 5.87 -7.08 -7.03
N GLU A 287 4.59 -7.17 -7.39
CA GLU A 287 4.14 -7.02 -8.79
C GLU A 287 4.16 -5.53 -9.18
N TYR A 288 4.22 -5.21 -10.47
CA TYR A 288 3.75 -3.93 -10.99
C TYR A 288 2.31 -4.11 -11.48
N ALA A 289 1.35 -3.63 -10.70
CA ALA A 289 -0.07 -3.83 -10.96
C ALA A 289 -0.75 -2.54 -11.42
N GLY A 290 -1.80 -2.69 -12.22
CA GLY A 290 -2.63 -1.61 -12.72
C GLY A 290 -3.68 -2.11 -13.70
N GLU A 291 -4.21 -1.23 -14.55
CA GLU A 291 -5.13 -1.61 -15.62
C GLU A 291 -4.37 -2.17 -16.83
N LEU A 292 -4.76 -3.35 -17.32
CA LEU A 292 -4.27 -3.84 -18.61
C LEU A 292 -4.89 -3.02 -19.74
N ILE A 293 -4.04 -2.48 -20.61
CA ILE A 293 -4.44 -1.65 -21.75
C ILE A 293 -3.69 -2.08 -23.03
N SER A 294 -4.20 -1.65 -24.18
CA SER A 294 -3.46 -1.83 -25.44
C SER A 294 -2.36 -0.76 -25.60
N ARG A 295 -1.36 -1.03 -26.44
CA ARG A 295 -0.32 -0.03 -26.77
C ARG A 295 -0.90 1.26 -27.36
N ASN A 296 -1.97 1.18 -28.15
CA ASN A 296 -2.66 2.36 -28.66
C ASN A 296 -3.25 3.20 -27.52
N GLN A 297 -3.85 2.56 -26.53
CA GLN A 297 -4.33 3.25 -25.34
C GLN A 297 -3.18 3.86 -24.53
N ALA A 298 -2.05 3.15 -24.38
CA ALA A 298 -0.88 3.67 -23.69
C ALA A 298 -0.37 4.98 -24.30
N VAL A 299 -0.21 5.01 -25.63
CA VAL A 299 0.19 6.20 -26.38
C VAL A 299 -0.84 7.33 -26.26
N SER A 300 -2.13 7.00 -26.12
CA SER A 300 -3.20 8.00 -25.98
C SER A 300 -3.28 8.62 -24.58
N ARG A 301 -3.06 7.84 -23.51
CA ARG A 301 -3.24 8.27 -22.11
C ARG A 301 -2.10 9.14 -21.60
N LYS A 302 -0.88 8.96 -22.12
CA LYS A 302 0.28 9.85 -21.92
C LYS A 302 0.54 10.22 -20.46
N ASN A 303 0.70 9.20 -19.61
CA ASN A 303 1.11 9.39 -18.22
C ASN A 303 2.37 8.58 -17.93
N ASP A 304 3.04 8.89 -16.82
CA ASP A 304 4.35 8.33 -16.47
C ASP A 304 4.29 6.96 -15.74
N TYR A 305 3.08 6.40 -15.58
CA TYR A 305 2.83 5.15 -14.86
C TYR A 305 2.44 4.01 -15.80
N ILE A 306 2.98 4.03 -17.03
CA ILE A 306 2.74 3.00 -18.04
C ILE A 306 3.96 2.09 -18.13
N PHE A 307 3.73 0.79 -18.01
CA PHE A 307 4.74 -0.25 -18.18
C PHE A 307 4.41 -1.12 -19.39
N ASP A 308 5.23 -1.07 -20.44
CA ASP A 308 5.04 -1.89 -21.66
C ASP A 308 5.34 -3.37 -21.39
N MET A 309 4.48 -4.28 -21.89
CA MET A 309 4.74 -5.72 -21.90
C MET A 309 5.56 -6.09 -23.13
N ASP A 310 6.79 -5.59 -23.20
CA ASP A 310 7.61 -5.56 -24.41
C ASP A 310 8.41 -6.83 -24.72
N TYR A 311 8.29 -7.89 -23.91
CA TYR A 311 9.13 -9.08 -24.01
C TYR A 311 9.23 -9.65 -25.44
N MET A 312 8.12 -9.67 -26.19
CA MET A 312 8.07 -10.21 -27.55
C MET A 312 8.68 -9.29 -28.62
N CYS A 313 8.91 -8.00 -28.35
CA CYS A 313 9.33 -7.00 -29.35
C CYS A 313 10.73 -7.23 -29.94
N GLY A 314 11.56 -8.07 -29.31
CA GLY A 314 12.94 -8.37 -29.73
C GLY A 314 13.14 -9.73 -30.41
N HIS A 315 12.07 -10.47 -30.70
CA HIS A 315 12.16 -11.77 -31.34
C HIS A 315 12.17 -11.65 -32.88
N GLU A 316 13.15 -12.31 -33.52
CA GLU A 316 13.39 -12.24 -34.98
C GLU A 316 12.18 -12.64 -35.85
N SER A 317 11.20 -13.33 -35.28
CA SER A 317 9.96 -13.76 -35.95
C SER A 317 8.82 -12.74 -35.91
N ASP A 318 8.95 -11.65 -35.16
CA ASP A 318 7.86 -10.70 -34.97
C ASP A 318 7.87 -9.60 -36.06
N HIS A 319 6.98 -9.73 -37.04
CA HIS A 319 6.81 -8.76 -38.13
C HIS A 319 6.17 -7.43 -37.70
N SER A 320 5.94 -7.21 -36.39
CA SER A 320 5.32 -5.98 -35.88
C SER A 320 6.22 -5.12 -34.99
N GLY A 321 7.24 -5.69 -34.34
CA GLY A 321 8.21 -4.99 -33.48
C GLY A 321 7.58 -4.12 -32.37
N ASN A 322 6.36 -4.41 -31.91
CA ASN A 322 5.63 -3.56 -30.97
C ASN A 322 4.85 -4.36 -29.92
N ALA A 323 4.93 -3.94 -28.66
CA ALA A 323 4.22 -4.57 -27.56
C ALA A 323 2.71 -4.53 -27.81
N LYS A 324 1.99 -5.62 -27.60
CA LYS A 324 0.52 -5.61 -27.76
C LYS A 324 -0.19 -4.93 -26.58
N PHE A 325 0.32 -5.19 -25.38
CA PHE A 325 -0.27 -4.74 -24.12
C PHE A 325 0.70 -3.89 -23.29
N ALA A 326 0.13 -3.12 -22.37
CA ALA A 326 0.83 -2.38 -21.33
C ALA A 326 -0.01 -2.40 -20.04
N ILE A 327 0.62 -2.07 -18.91
CA ILE A 327 -0.03 -1.88 -17.61
C ILE A 327 -0.03 -0.38 -17.30
N ASP A 328 -1.21 0.21 -17.06
CA ASP A 328 -1.38 1.61 -16.64
C ASP A 328 -1.71 1.67 -15.15
N ALA A 329 -0.75 2.16 -14.36
CA ALA A 329 -0.84 2.28 -12.91
C ALA A 329 -1.26 3.69 -12.42
N TYR A 330 -1.77 4.56 -13.31
CA TYR A 330 -2.12 5.94 -12.96
C TYR A 330 -3.35 6.00 -12.03
N LYS A 331 -4.50 5.47 -12.48
CA LYS A 331 -5.77 5.48 -11.73
C LYS A 331 -5.90 4.30 -10.76
N TYR A 332 -5.43 3.13 -11.18
CA TYR A 332 -5.44 1.89 -10.40
C TYR A 332 -4.02 1.37 -10.37
N GLY A 333 -3.45 1.13 -9.20
CA GLY A 333 -2.09 0.59 -9.13
C GLY A 333 -1.75 0.03 -7.77
N ASN A 334 -0.55 -0.51 -7.63
CA ASN A 334 0.00 -0.93 -6.33
C ASN A 334 1.26 -0.12 -6.01
N GLU A 335 1.99 -0.54 -4.98
CA GLU A 335 3.25 0.06 -4.56
C GLU A 335 4.34 0.08 -5.64
N GLY A 336 4.30 -0.84 -6.61
CA GLY A 336 5.26 -0.91 -7.70
C GLY A 336 5.31 0.38 -8.52
N ARG A 337 4.22 1.15 -8.56
CA ARG A 337 4.13 2.45 -9.23
C ARG A 337 5.05 3.52 -8.63
N PHE A 338 5.55 3.33 -7.41
CA PHE A 338 6.45 4.25 -6.71
C PHE A 338 7.93 3.87 -6.84
N ALA A 339 8.27 2.77 -7.52
CA ALA A 339 9.66 2.41 -7.75
C ALA A 339 10.28 3.36 -8.78
N ASN A 340 11.20 4.21 -8.35
CA ASN A 340 11.84 5.21 -9.20
C ASN A 340 12.88 4.60 -10.16
N HIS A 341 13.26 5.40 -11.15
CA HIS A 341 14.34 5.07 -12.06
C HIS A 341 15.73 5.16 -11.40
N SER A 342 16.62 4.22 -11.73
CA SER A 342 18.07 4.38 -11.60
C SER A 342 18.83 3.82 -12.80
N CYS A 343 19.92 4.48 -13.21
CA CYS A 343 20.87 3.96 -14.21
C CYS A 343 21.77 2.85 -13.64
N ASN A 344 21.83 2.71 -12.31
CA ASN A 344 22.42 1.56 -11.62
C ASN A 344 21.39 1.01 -10.61
N PRO A 345 20.34 0.32 -11.09
CA PRO A 345 19.25 -0.08 -10.23
C PRO A 345 19.63 -1.29 -9.37
N ASN A 346 19.08 -1.34 -8.16
CA ASN A 346 19.23 -2.46 -7.22
C ASN A 346 18.11 -3.51 -7.36
N ALA A 347 17.05 -3.22 -8.12
CA ALA A 347 16.00 -4.16 -8.51
C ALA A 347 15.86 -4.25 -10.05
N ARG A 348 15.12 -5.25 -10.52
CA ARG A 348 14.81 -5.46 -11.93
C ARG A 348 13.37 -5.94 -12.11
N ALA A 349 12.76 -5.50 -13.20
CA ALA A 349 11.48 -6.01 -13.66
C ALA A 349 11.69 -7.29 -14.47
N ILE A 350 10.95 -8.35 -14.13
CA ILE A 350 11.01 -9.66 -14.79
C ILE A 350 9.60 -10.08 -15.17
N SER A 351 9.42 -10.51 -16.42
CA SER A 351 8.18 -11.08 -16.93
C SER A 351 7.88 -12.42 -16.26
N ILE A 352 6.68 -12.57 -15.71
CA ILE A 352 6.21 -13.80 -15.06
C ILE A 352 5.06 -14.38 -15.89
N TYR A 353 5.35 -15.49 -16.55
CA TYR A 353 4.37 -16.28 -17.30
C TYR A 353 3.74 -17.34 -16.40
N SER A 354 2.49 -17.69 -16.68
CA SER A 354 1.70 -18.64 -15.89
C SER A 354 0.72 -19.40 -16.78
N GLN A 355 -0.54 -19.55 -16.38
CA GLN A 355 -1.50 -20.42 -17.06
C GLN A 355 -2.02 -19.93 -18.42
N PHE A 356 -1.81 -18.67 -18.80
CA PHE A 356 -2.39 -18.14 -20.04
C PHE A 356 -1.49 -18.42 -21.23
N LYS A 357 -2.03 -18.94 -22.34
CA LYS A 357 -1.25 -19.24 -23.56
C LYS A 357 -0.81 -18.00 -24.33
N CYS A 358 -1.42 -16.85 -24.09
CA CYS A 358 -1.09 -15.61 -24.78
C CYS A 358 0.33 -15.15 -24.40
N GLU A 359 1.26 -15.22 -25.35
CA GLU A 359 2.67 -14.84 -25.18
C GLU A 359 2.87 -13.34 -24.91
N ASP A 360 1.95 -12.51 -25.44
CA ASP A 360 1.94 -11.07 -25.21
C ASP A 360 1.53 -10.68 -23.79
N TYR A 361 0.87 -11.59 -23.04
CA TYR A 361 0.41 -11.33 -21.69
C TYR A 361 1.29 -12.03 -20.66
N HIS A 362 1.79 -11.23 -19.72
CA HIS A 362 2.51 -11.71 -18.56
C HIS A 362 2.37 -10.71 -17.42
N LYS A 363 2.58 -11.17 -16.19
CA LYS A 363 2.74 -10.26 -15.05
C LYS A 363 4.15 -9.66 -15.07
N ILE A 364 4.32 -8.50 -14.46
CA ILE A 364 5.64 -7.89 -14.23
C ILE A 364 5.95 -7.97 -12.75
N GLY A 365 7.00 -8.69 -12.38
CA GLY A 365 7.48 -8.78 -10.99
C GLY A 365 8.78 -8.03 -10.80
N PHE A 366 8.91 -7.34 -9.66
CA PHE A 366 10.17 -6.74 -9.24
C PHE A 366 10.95 -7.71 -8.37
N PHE A 367 12.21 -7.91 -8.71
CA PHE A 367 13.14 -8.80 -7.99
C PHE A 367 14.41 -8.05 -7.65
N ALA A 368 14.96 -8.30 -6.47
CA ALA A 368 16.21 -7.71 -6.05
C ALA A 368 17.38 -8.24 -6.90
N LYS A 369 18.22 -7.35 -7.45
CA LYS A 369 19.45 -7.71 -8.17
C LYS A 369 20.61 -8.00 -7.22
N GLN A 370 20.55 -7.42 -6.03
CA GLN A 370 21.55 -7.50 -4.97
C GLN A 370 20.84 -7.50 -3.61
N ASN A 371 21.58 -7.66 -2.52
CA ASN A 371 21.01 -7.43 -1.20
C ASN A 371 20.64 -5.94 -1.05
N ILE A 372 19.39 -5.65 -0.71
CA ILE A 372 18.88 -4.30 -0.46
C ILE A 372 18.73 -4.17 1.06
N GLN A 373 19.38 -3.18 1.66
CA GLN A 373 19.28 -2.95 3.09
C GLN A 373 18.02 -2.15 3.41
N PHE A 374 17.56 -2.26 4.65
CA PHE A 374 16.53 -1.37 5.18
C PHE A 374 16.88 0.11 4.90
N GLY A 375 15.91 0.85 4.40
CA GLY A 375 16.03 2.28 4.12
C GLY A 375 16.67 2.61 2.77
N ASP A 376 17.17 1.62 2.02
CA ASP A 376 17.59 1.83 0.64
C ASP A 376 16.36 2.08 -0.25
N GLU A 377 16.50 3.00 -1.21
CA GLU A 377 15.50 3.21 -2.25
C GLU A 377 15.52 2.02 -3.23
N ILE A 378 14.36 1.44 -3.49
CA ILE A 378 14.18 0.37 -4.47
C ILE A 378 13.98 1.03 -5.84
N THR A 379 14.93 0.80 -6.74
CA THR A 379 14.94 1.42 -8.07
C THR A 379 15.06 0.38 -9.16
N ILE A 380 14.46 0.67 -10.31
CA ILE A 380 14.54 -0.15 -11.53
C ILE A 380 15.08 0.68 -12.70
N ASP A 381 15.59 0.03 -13.74
CA ASP A 381 15.87 0.72 -15.01
C ASP A 381 14.58 0.75 -15.83
N TYR A 382 14.08 1.94 -16.16
CA TYR A 382 12.84 2.12 -16.91
C TYR A 382 13.01 1.82 -18.40
N PHE A 383 14.23 1.96 -18.93
CA PHE A 383 14.46 1.98 -20.38
C PHE A 383 15.50 0.96 -20.86
N GLY A 384 16.13 0.24 -19.93
CA GLY A 384 17.16 -0.75 -20.26
C GLY A 384 18.29 -0.14 -21.09
N ALA A 385 18.88 -0.92 -22.00
CA ALA A 385 19.95 -0.44 -22.89
C ALA A 385 19.45 0.36 -24.12
N GLU A 386 18.13 0.54 -24.31
CA GLU A 386 17.55 0.99 -25.58
C GLU A 386 17.54 2.51 -25.80
N VAL A 387 18.26 3.28 -24.98
CA VAL A 387 18.25 4.76 -25.05
C VAL A 387 19.10 5.30 -26.21
N GLU A 388 19.82 4.47 -26.97
CA GLU A 388 20.88 4.97 -27.85
C GLU A 388 20.46 5.53 -29.22
N ASN A 389 19.22 5.36 -29.75
CA ASN A 389 19.00 5.68 -31.19
C ASN A 389 17.65 6.29 -31.63
N ASN A 390 16.89 7.02 -30.81
CA ASN A 390 15.66 7.67 -31.32
C ASN A 390 15.24 8.97 -30.60
N THR A 391 16.04 10.03 -30.76
CA THR A 391 15.80 11.36 -30.17
C THR A 391 14.57 12.08 -30.69
N ASP A 392 14.02 11.68 -31.85
CA ASP A 392 12.93 12.43 -32.51
C ASP A 392 11.52 12.15 -31.93
N ARG A 393 11.38 11.13 -31.06
CA ARG A 393 10.07 10.70 -30.52
C ARG A 393 9.85 10.98 -29.03
N PHE A 394 10.88 11.35 -28.30
CA PHE A 394 10.84 11.49 -26.85
C PHE A 394 11.36 12.86 -26.40
N SER A 395 10.76 13.43 -25.36
CA SER A 395 11.40 14.52 -24.62
C SER A 395 12.43 13.89 -23.68
N MET A 396 13.59 14.53 -23.53
CA MET A 396 14.59 14.08 -22.58
C MET A 396 14.50 14.93 -21.32
N VAL A 397 14.36 14.29 -20.15
CA VAL A 397 14.39 14.97 -18.85
C VAL A 397 15.65 14.60 -18.06
N PRO A 398 16.16 15.51 -17.21
CA PRO A 398 17.31 15.21 -16.36
C PRO A 398 17.08 13.97 -15.48
N CYS A 399 18.09 13.11 -15.42
CA CYS A 399 18.08 11.93 -14.57
C CYS A 399 18.73 12.24 -13.22
N ASN A 400 17.92 12.22 -12.17
CA ASN A 400 18.35 12.51 -10.78
C ASN A 400 18.64 11.23 -9.98
N CYS A 401 19.06 10.13 -10.64
CA CYS A 401 19.24 8.85 -9.94
C CYS A 401 20.46 8.79 -9.01
N GLY A 402 21.40 9.74 -9.13
CA GLY A 402 22.61 9.79 -8.30
C GLY A 402 23.69 8.73 -8.62
N ALA A 403 23.45 7.81 -9.55
CA ALA A 403 24.41 6.76 -9.91
C ALA A 403 25.69 7.33 -10.56
N GLU A 404 26.85 6.74 -10.27
CA GLU A 404 28.14 7.16 -10.86
C GLU A 404 28.14 7.03 -12.39
N ASN A 405 27.54 5.96 -12.91
CA ASN A 405 27.36 5.69 -14.34
C ASN A 405 26.02 6.24 -14.89
N CYS A 406 25.49 7.32 -14.31
CA CYS A 406 24.23 7.92 -14.75
C CYS A 406 24.27 8.39 -16.21
N ARG A 407 23.25 8.01 -16.99
CA ARG A 407 23.02 8.42 -18.39
C ARG A 407 22.67 9.90 -18.57
N LYS A 408 22.57 10.65 -17.47
CA LYS A 408 22.27 12.09 -17.36
C LYS A 408 20.85 12.49 -17.77
N TYR A 409 20.26 11.83 -18.75
CA TYR A 409 18.89 12.09 -19.20
C TYR A 409 18.14 10.78 -19.41
N ILE A 410 16.82 10.84 -19.23
CA ILE A 410 15.90 9.74 -19.55
C ILE A 410 14.82 10.21 -20.52
N PRO A 411 14.36 9.34 -21.43
CA PRO A 411 13.25 9.67 -22.31
C PRO A 411 11.94 9.69 -21.52
N ILE A 412 11.07 10.64 -21.87
CA ILE A 412 9.66 10.68 -21.48
C ILE A 412 8.83 10.81 -22.76
N MET A 413 7.64 10.20 -22.79
CA MET A 413 6.80 10.26 -23.98
C MET A 413 6.44 11.71 -24.30
N ASN A 414 6.77 12.15 -25.52
CA ASN A 414 6.36 13.47 -25.99
C ASN A 414 4.84 13.52 -26.12
N SER A 415 4.21 14.46 -25.42
CA SER A 415 2.78 14.72 -25.58
C SER A 415 2.37 15.20 -26.98
N LEU A 416 3.34 15.49 -27.87
CA LEU A 416 3.16 16.25 -29.12
C LEU A 416 3.38 15.48 -30.44
N THR A 417 3.91 14.26 -30.49
CA THR A 417 4.13 13.60 -31.79
C THR A 417 2.91 12.83 -32.28
N LYS A 418 2.02 13.53 -33.00
CA LYS A 418 0.99 12.93 -33.87
C LYS A 418 1.67 12.20 -35.04
N LYS A 419 1.88 10.89 -34.94
CA LYS A 419 1.90 10.03 -36.13
C LYS A 419 0.71 9.08 -36.03
N LYS A 420 -0.30 9.32 -36.87
CA LYS A 420 -1.40 8.38 -37.11
C LYS A 420 -0.78 7.05 -37.53
N VAL A 421 -0.96 6.01 -36.72
CA VAL A 421 -0.88 4.64 -37.22
C VAL A 421 -2.16 4.45 -38.02
N ASN A 422 -2.04 4.33 -39.33
CA ASN A 422 -3.19 4.12 -40.20
C ASN A 422 -3.77 2.72 -39.95
N GLY A 423 -5.06 2.66 -39.60
CA GLY A 423 -5.93 1.55 -39.96
C GLY A 423 -5.96 0.35 -39.00
N SER A 424 -6.39 0.56 -37.75
CA SER A 424 -7.11 -0.48 -37.01
C SER A 424 -8.43 0.11 -36.49
N ARG A 425 -9.54 -0.62 -36.62
CA ARG A 425 -10.91 -0.21 -36.25
C ARG A 425 -11.11 -0.10 -34.72
N ASP A 426 -10.24 0.64 -34.03
CA ASP A 426 -10.29 0.79 -32.57
C ASP A 426 -10.52 2.25 -32.13
N ASP A 427 -10.69 3.17 -33.09
CA ASP A 427 -11.04 4.57 -32.85
C ASP A 427 -12.56 4.73 -32.70
N THR A 428 -13.13 4.18 -31.62
CA THR A 428 -14.30 4.82 -31.01
C THR A 428 -13.79 5.67 -29.85
N PRO A 429 -13.83 7.01 -29.95
CA PRO A 429 -13.70 7.87 -28.80
C PRO A 429 -14.86 7.50 -27.89
N GLU A 430 -14.57 6.86 -26.76
CA GLU A 430 -15.57 6.59 -25.74
C GLU A 430 -15.95 7.96 -25.17
N ALA A 431 -17.03 8.53 -25.70
CA ALA A 431 -17.59 9.78 -25.23
C ALA A 431 -17.84 9.65 -23.74
N GLU A 432 -17.19 10.51 -22.94
CA GLU A 432 -17.55 10.74 -21.54
C GLU A 432 -18.98 11.26 -21.48
N GLN A 433 -19.94 10.35 -21.50
CA GLN A 433 -21.25 10.54 -20.89
C GLN A 433 -21.32 9.66 -19.66
N VAL A 434 -20.54 10.05 -18.65
CA VAL A 434 -20.88 9.71 -17.27
C VAL A 434 -22.12 10.53 -16.93
N THR A 435 -23.29 9.94 -17.16
CA THR A 435 -24.51 10.38 -16.50
C THR A 435 -24.25 10.21 -15.00
N LEU A 436 -23.95 11.32 -14.32
CA LEU A 436 -23.66 11.43 -12.88
C LEU A 436 -24.81 11.03 -11.94
N ASN A 437 -25.75 10.20 -12.40
CA ASN A 437 -26.91 9.75 -11.65
C ASN A 437 -27.05 8.22 -11.74
N LYS A 438 -26.08 7.48 -11.19
CA LYS A 438 -26.27 6.09 -10.70
C LYS A 438 -25.08 5.43 -10.00
N LEU A 439 -24.08 6.20 -9.57
CA LEU A 439 -23.25 5.84 -8.42
C LEU A 439 -23.83 6.65 -7.27
N GLY A 440 -24.31 6.00 -6.23
CA GLY A 440 -24.88 6.65 -5.05
C GLY A 440 -23.86 7.57 -4.42
N ILE A 441 -23.86 8.83 -4.87
CA ILE A 441 -23.42 9.97 -4.10
C ILE A 441 -24.35 9.97 -2.89
N VAL A 442 -23.84 9.36 -1.81
CA VAL A 442 -23.68 10.05 -0.55
C VAL A 442 -24.76 11.13 -0.39
N GLU A 443 -25.86 10.80 0.27
CA GLU A 443 -26.39 11.80 1.19
C GLU A 443 -25.21 12.15 2.09
N TYR A 444 -24.63 13.32 1.82
CA TYR A 444 -23.56 13.92 2.58
C TYR A 444 -24.19 14.35 3.90
N ASN A 445 -24.54 13.35 4.72
CA ASN A 445 -24.66 13.54 6.14
C ASN A 445 -23.22 13.74 6.58
N GLU A 446 -22.83 15.01 6.72
CA GLU A 446 -21.69 15.42 7.51
C GLU A 446 -21.90 14.87 8.93
N MET A 447 -21.54 13.60 9.14
CA MET A 447 -21.61 12.98 10.44
C MET A 447 -20.39 13.48 11.21
N PHE A 448 -20.50 14.72 11.68
CA PHE A 448 -19.59 15.25 12.68
C PHE A 448 -19.65 14.33 13.90
N ALA A 449 -18.49 14.10 14.52
CA ALA A 449 -18.41 13.50 15.84
C ALA A 449 -19.48 14.11 16.77
N PRO A 450 -20.38 13.31 17.38
CA PRO A 450 -21.45 13.82 18.24
C PRO A 450 -20.90 14.79 19.29
N GLU A 451 -21.66 15.82 19.71
CA GLU A 451 -21.23 16.76 20.78
C GLU A 451 -20.66 16.08 22.03
N LYS A 452 -21.04 14.82 22.29
CA LYS A 452 -20.48 13.96 23.36
C LYS A 452 -18.98 13.66 23.21
N PHE A 453 -18.41 13.68 21.99
CA PHE A 453 -16.96 13.69 21.74
C PHE A 453 -16.26 14.88 22.39
N TYR A 454 -16.95 16.03 22.43
CA TYR A 454 -16.43 17.28 23.00
C TYR A 454 -16.87 17.52 24.45
N ARG A 455 -18.00 16.90 24.87
CA ARG A 455 -18.59 17.07 26.22
C ARG A 455 -18.08 16.10 27.27
N SER A 456 -17.29 15.08 26.93
CA SER A 456 -16.60 14.27 27.97
C SER A 456 -15.51 15.07 28.71
N GLN A 457 -15.31 16.34 28.32
CA GLN A 457 -14.41 17.26 29.00
C GLN A 457 -15.11 18.54 29.40
N LYS A 458 -15.24 18.74 30.72
CA LYS A 458 -15.53 20.05 31.29
C LYS A 458 -14.37 21.00 31.00
N LEU A 459 -14.42 21.70 29.86
CA LEU A 459 -13.66 22.92 29.62
C LEU A 459 -14.61 24.12 29.51
N SER A 460 -15.36 24.41 30.57
CA SER A 460 -16.07 25.68 30.72
C SER A 460 -15.70 26.32 32.05
N LYS A 461 -14.54 27.00 32.05
CA LYS A 461 -14.14 28.14 32.90
C LYS A 461 -12.63 28.33 32.76
N LEU A 462 -12.17 28.96 31.68
CA LEU A 462 -10.85 29.62 31.59
C LEU A 462 -10.70 30.50 30.33
N LEU A 463 -11.78 31.15 29.89
CA LEU A 463 -11.76 32.22 28.88
C LEU A 463 -12.37 33.53 29.40
N LYS A 464 -12.33 33.76 30.71
CA LYS A 464 -12.61 35.08 31.30
C LYS A 464 -11.64 35.36 32.44
N ARG A 465 -10.38 35.64 32.07
CA ARG A 465 -9.43 36.45 32.84
C ARG A 465 -8.13 36.51 32.06
N ASP A 466 -8.06 37.49 31.17
CA ASP A 466 -6.88 38.33 30.98
C ASP A 466 -7.22 39.41 29.94
N ARG A 467 -7.89 40.44 30.43
CA ARG A 467 -7.68 41.83 29.99
C ARG A 467 -7.76 42.68 31.24
N GLY A 468 -6.60 42.85 31.88
CA GLY A 468 -6.37 43.92 32.84
C GLY A 468 -6.14 45.23 32.09
N ASP A 469 -7.01 46.19 32.41
CA ASP A 469 -6.77 47.61 32.64
C ASP A 469 -6.14 48.50 31.57
N SER A 470 -6.98 49.43 31.09
CA SER A 470 -6.65 50.86 31.07
C SER A 470 -7.89 51.71 31.39
N VAL A 471 -7.91 52.25 32.61
CA VAL A 471 -8.40 53.57 33.07
C VAL A 471 -9.43 54.32 32.20
N SER A 472 -10.63 54.58 32.76
CA SER A 472 -11.04 55.95 33.16
C SER A 472 -12.40 55.98 33.89
N THR A 473 -12.40 56.74 34.97
CA THR A 473 -13.45 57.23 35.87
C THR A 473 -14.85 57.52 35.31
N LYS A 474 -15.91 57.15 36.06
CA LYS A 474 -16.89 58.08 36.65
C LYS A 474 -17.97 57.38 37.50
N ASP A 475 -18.07 57.85 38.74
CA ASP A 475 -19.19 57.95 39.69
C ASP A 475 -20.56 57.33 39.35
N LYS A 476 -21.11 56.52 40.28
CA LYS A 476 -22.19 56.95 41.20
C LYS A 476 -22.67 55.84 42.15
N SER A 477 -22.81 56.26 43.41
CA SER A 477 -23.55 55.74 44.56
C SER A 477 -24.83 54.93 44.31
N ASN A 478 -25.04 53.84 45.08
CA ASN A 478 -26.07 53.76 46.15
C ASN A 478 -26.24 52.35 46.78
N THR A 479 -25.99 52.29 48.10
CA THR A 479 -26.77 51.71 49.20
C THR A 479 -27.46 50.32 49.15
N SER A 480 -27.31 49.63 50.29
CA SER A 480 -28.24 48.70 50.98
C SER A 480 -28.33 47.27 50.42
N SER A 481 -28.47 46.19 51.19
CA SER A 481 -28.42 45.88 52.62
C SER A 481 -28.62 44.36 52.75
N SER A 482 -28.00 43.73 53.77
CA SER A 482 -28.44 42.54 54.55
C SER A 482 -29.21 41.39 53.86
N ASP A 483 -28.74 40.15 53.93
CA ASP A 483 -28.96 39.27 55.10
C ASP A 483 -28.42 37.82 54.95
N LYS A 484 -27.85 37.40 56.08
CA LYS A 484 -27.65 36.10 56.74
C LYS A 484 -27.99 34.73 56.10
N SER A 485 -27.08 33.81 56.43
CA SER A 485 -27.25 32.39 56.85
C SER A 485 -27.68 31.38 55.76
N SER A 486 -27.14 30.16 55.67
CA SER A 486 -26.75 29.23 56.72
C SER A 486 -25.79 28.14 56.20
N GLU A 487 -25.11 27.52 57.18
CA GLU A 487 -24.27 26.32 57.18
C GLU A 487 -24.92 25.12 56.43
N ARG A 488 -24.22 24.17 55.82
CA ARG A 488 -23.41 23.11 56.49
C ARG A 488 -22.73 22.20 55.44
N SER A 489 -21.47 21.83 55.70
CA SER A 489 -20.80 20.52 55.51
C SER A 489 -21.24 19.61 54.34
N SER A 490 -20.36 19.13 53.45
CA SER A 490 -19.28 18.17 53.79
C SER A 490 -18.52 17.70 52.52
N SER A 491 -17.21 17.48 52.69
CA SER A 491 -16.37 16.41 52.10
C SER A 491 -16.48 16.04 50.60
N HIS A 492 -15.44 16.35 49.81
CA HIS A 492 -14.43 15.37 49.31
C HIS A 492 -13.77 15.79 47.98
N ASN A 493 -12.49 15.44 47.89
CA ASN A 493 -11.55 15.53 46.77
C ASN A 493 -12.14 15.10 45.41
N SER A 494 -11.72 15.78 44.34
CA SER A 494 -11.45 15.20 42.99
C SER A 494 -11.01 16.36 42.07
N ASP A 495 -9.75 16.40 41.69
CA ASP A 495 -9.16 15.76 40.50
C ASP A 495 -9.08 16.73 39.32
N ASN A 496 -7.84 17.02 38.97
CA ASN A 496 -7.40 17.98 37.97
C ASN A 496 -7.00 17.17 36.71
N VAL A 497 -7.89 16.99 35.75
CA VAL A 497 -7.56 16.45 34.41
C VAL A 497 -8.29 17.23 33.33
N LYS A 498 -7.53 17.99 32.53
CA LYS A 498 -7.93 18.66 31.28
C LYS A 498 -7.28 17.92 30.10
N GLY A 499 -7.93 17.77 28.93
CA GLY A 499 -7.18 17.52 27.69
C GLY A 499 -7.92 16.85 26.53
N GLN A 500 -8.64 17.60 25.70
CA GLN A 500 -9.15 17.28 24.36
C GLN A 500 -9.00 18.58 23.60
N ILE A 501 -8.27 18.52 22.50
CA ILE A 501 -8.10 19.65 21.58
C ILE A 501 -8.76 19.23 20.27
N ASN A 502 -9.82 19.92 19.90
CA ASN A 502 -10.46 19.76 18.60
C ASN A 502 -9.54 20.34 17.52
N ILE A 503 -9.05 19.48 16.63
CA ILE A 503 -8.12 19.81 15.54
C ILE A 503 -8.75 20.80 14.54
N MET A 504 -10.09 20.89 14.46
CA MET A 504 -10.77 21.85 13.59
C MET A 504 -10.61 23.32 14.00
N ASN A 505 -10.15 23.61 15.22
CA ASN A 505 -9.79 24.99 15.59
C ASN A 505 -8.41 25.38 15.06
N ILE A 506 -7.61 24.40 14.63
CA ILE A 506 -6.27 24.59 14.08
C ILE A 506 -6.42 24.72 12.54
N LEU A 507 -7.13 23.81 11.87
CA LEU A 507 -7.28 23.81 10.39
C LEU A 507 -8.20 24.88 9.77
N LYS A 508 -8.75 25.85 10.54
CA LYS A 508 -9.72 26.85 10.04
C LYS A 508 -9.09 28.10 9.40
N HIS A 509 -7.76 28.15 9.30
CA HIS A 509 -7.04 29.29 8.74
C HIS A 509 -6.09 28.89 7.61
N LYS A 510 -6.62 28.33 6.51
CA LYS A 510 -6.11 28.51 5.14
C LYS A 510 -7.03 27.89 4.10
#